data_AF-A0A9W6BJU5-F1
#
_entry.id   AF-A0A9W6BJU5-F1
#
_cell.length_a   1.000
_cell.length_b   1.000
_cell.length_c   1.000
_cell.angle_alpha   90.00
_cell.angle_beta   90.00
_cell.angle_gamma   90.00
#
_symmetry.space_group_name_H-M   'P 1'
#
loop_
_entity.id
_entity.type
_entity.pdbx_description
1 polymer ?
#
loop_
_entity_poly.entity_id
_entity_poly.type
_entity_poly.pdbx_seq_one_letter_code
_entity_poly.pdbx_strand_id
1 'polypeptide(L)'
;MRAAVSSPLRCISSAPSALLRSVTRVIPSAVNLVSSAGTMPVELREQKQQARKAIKQQLRELTAEQMADESARIADHVLGLRAYRDAKTIGIYLHCAKLREVDTTRVLEDAMRQGKRCYVPVVEDSNSNMRFLHLDDLSCLRRVPPFDILEPTDTYPDGSPRQDVLGSRTPLDLLLMPGLGFDRSGRRLGRGGGGAV
;
A
#
# COMPACT_ATOMS: atom_id res chain seq x y z
N MET A 1 -63.87 -1.24 -17.38
CA MET A 1 -63.97 -2.24 -16.29
C MET A 1 -62.75 -2.01 -15.39
N ARG A 2 -62.98 -1.40 -14.20
CA ARG A 2 -62.18 -1.31 -12.94
C ARG A 2 -60.63 -1.21 -13.03
N ALA A 3 -59.91 -0.37 -12.29
CA ALA A 3 -60.20 0.64 -11.29
C ALA A 3 -58.91 1.46 -11.04
N ALA A 4 -59.06 2.70 -10.61
CA ALA A 4 -58.00 3.58 -10.09
C ALA A 4 -57.96 3.51 -8.56
N VAL A 5 -56.76 3.62 -7.96
CA VAL A 5 -56.45 4.07 -6.58
C VAL A 5 -54.96 4.52 -6.66
N SER A 6 -54.50 5.77 -6.55
CA SER A 6 -54.70 6.94 -5.66
C SER A 6 -54.16 6.81 -4.21
N SER A 7 -52.94 7.35 -4.02
CA SER A 7 -52.47 8.16 -2.86
C SER A 7 -52.13 7.46 -1.53
N PRO A 8 -51.50 8.13 -0.52
CA PRO A 8 -50.53 9.26 -0.52
C PRO A 8 -49.33 9.13 0.48
N LEU A 9 -48.40 10.08 0.37
CA LEU A 9 -47.55 10.79 1.37
C LEU A 9 -47.45 10.31 2.85
N ARG A 10 -46.21 10.49 3.36
CA ARG A 10 -45.74 10.99 4.70
C ARG A 10 -44.82 9.99 5.42
N CYS A 11 -43.84 10.36 6.24
CA CYS A 11 -43.01 11.54 6.52
C CYS A 11 -42.17 11.14 7.77
N ILE A 12 -40.97 11.74 7.96
CA ILE A 12 -40.21 11.82 9.24
C ILE A 12 -39.53 10.48 9.62
N SER A 13 -38.25 10.37 9.97
CA SER A 13 -37.48 11.16 10.94
C SER A 13 -35.97 11.10 10.64
N SER A 14 -35.29 12.24 10.67
CA SER A 14 -34.27 12.60 11.68
C SER A 14 -32.96 11.81 11.63
N ALA A 15 -31.89 12.53 11.29
CA ALA A 15 -30.49 12.14 11.53
C ALA A 15 -30.25 11.71 13.00
N PRO A 16 -29.07 11.11 13.28
CA PRO A 16 -28.02 12.00 13.75
C PRO A 16 -26.68 11.81 13.04
N SER A 17 -26.17 12.96 12.61
CA SER A 17 -24.76 13.30 12.52
C SER A 17 -24.02 12.93 13.82
N ALA A 18 -23.03 12.04 13.75
CA ALA A 18 -21.94 11.81 14.71
C ALA A 18 -21.29 10.46 14.31
N LEU A 19 -20.08 10.35 13.77
CA LEU A 19 -18.81 10.66 14.41
C LEU A 19 -17.71 10.65 13.34
N LEU A 20 -17.48 11.79 12.69
CA LEU A 20 -16.15 12.07 12.12
C LEU A 20 -15.27 12.55 13.28
N ARG A 21 -14.78 11.61 14.11
CA ARG A 21 -13.67 11.94 15.02
C ARG A 21 -12.40 11.94 14.20
N SER A 22 -12.13 13.12 13.64
CA SER A 22 -10.79 13.56 13.28
C SER A 22 -9.86 13.31 14.47
N VAL A 23 -9.07 12.25 14.43
CA VAL A 23 -7.89 12.12 15.30
C VAL A 23 -6.76 12.85 14.60
N THR A 24 -6.84 14.18 14.55
CA THR A 24 -5.64 15.00 14.31
C THR A 24 -4.91 15.10 15.63
N ARG A 25 -4.03 14.14 15.90
CA ARG A 25 -2.98 14.36 16.89
C ARG A 25 -1.87 15.12 16.19
N VAL A 26 -1.86 16.43 16.39
CA VAL A 26 -0.76 17.31 16.01
C VAL A 26 0.49 16.82 16.75
N ILE A 27 1.48 16.33 16.00
CA ILE A 27 2.84 16.10 16.51
C ILE A 27 3.56 17.46 16.35
N PRO A 28 4.19 18.01 17.40
CA PRO A 28 4.84 19.31 17.31
C PRO A 28 5.98 19.27 16.29
N SER A 29 5.99 20.27 15.41
CA SER A 29 7.05 20.54 14.46
C SER A 29 8.23 21.20 15.18
N ALA A 30 9.39 20.58 15.11
CA ALA A 30 10.67 21.26 15.02
C ALA A 30 11.70 20.22 14.59
N VAL A 31 12.51 20.55 13.57
CA VAL A 31 13.98 20.63 13.63
C VAL A 31 14.47 20.89 12.20
N ASN A 32 15.14 22.03 12.01
CA ASN A 32 15.96 22.32 10.84
C ASN A 32 17.08 21.27 10.75
N LEU A 33 17.21 20.58 9.63
CA LEU A 33 18.36 19.72 9.35
C LEU A 33 19.06 20.22 8.08
N VAL A 34 20.20 20.88 8.30
CA VAL A 34 21.24 21.05 7.31
C VAL A 34 21.81 19.66 6.99
N SER A 35 21.96 19.40 5.69
CA SER A 35 22.43 18.13 5.12
C SER A 35 23.96 18.02 5.14
N SER A 36 24.48 16.89 5.60
CA SER A 36 25.71 16.30 5.06
C SER A 36 25.73 14.79 5.33
N ALA A 37 26.17 14.01 4.34
CA ALA A 37 26.31 12.56 4.41
C ALA A 37 27.26 12.13 5.55
N GLY A 38 26.80 11.20 6.40
CA GLY A 38 27.58 10.64 7.51
C GLY A 38 26.66 10.24 8.66
N THR A 39 26.85 9.03 9.18
CA THR A 39 26.23 8.43 10.38
C THR A 39 25.00 9.16 10.95
N MET A 40 23.80 8.65 10.62
CA MET A 40 22.54 9.09 11.24
C MET A 40 22.71 9.24 12.76
N PRO A 41 22.46 10.44 13.34
CA PRO A 41 22.65 10.69 14.76
C PRO A 41 21.90 9.65 15.59
N VAL A 42 22.52 9.18 16.68
CA VAL A 42 21.95 8.16 17.58
C VAL A 42 20.53 8.54 18.00
N GLU A 43 20.33 9.80 18.36
CA GLU A 43 19.03 10.36 18.73
C GLU A 43 17.96 10.17 17.62
N LEU A 44 18.31 10.40 16.36
CA LEU A 44 17.37 10.23 15.25
C LEU A 44 17.05 8.74 15.00
N ARG A 45 18.00 7.83 15.26
CA ARG A 45 17.74 6.38 15.19
C ARG A 45 16.76 5.95 16.28
N GLU A 46 16.94 6.43 17.50
CA GLU A 46 16.06 6.17 18.64
C GLU A 46 14.66 6.74 18.42
N GLN A 47 14.55 7.98 17.92
CA GLN A 47 13.27 8.58 17.54
C GLN A 47 12.55 7.74 16.48
N LYS A 48 13.26 7.29 15.44
CA LYS A 48 12.68 6.39 14.42
C LYS A 48 12.24 5.05 15.03
N GLN A 49 13.00 4.47 15.95
CA GLN A 49 12.62 3.23 16.65
C GLN A 49 11.37 3.42 17.51
N GLN A 50 11.28 4.52 18.26
CA GLN A 50 10.12 4.83 19.09
C GLN A 50 8.87 5.06 18.24
N ALA A 51 8.99 5.79 17.12
CA ALA A 51 7.91 5.97 16.17
C ALA A 51 7.44 4.62 15.58
N ARG A 52 8.38 3.73 15.20
CA ARG A 52 8.04 2.38 14.73
C ARG A 52 7.28 1.58 15.79
N LYS A 53 7.70 1.65 17.06
CA LYS A 53 7.03 0.96 18.17
C LYS A 53 5.61 1.47 18.37
N ALA A 54 5.43 2.80 18.39
CA ALA A 54 4.12 3.43 18.57
C ALA A 54 3.15 3.03 17.43
N ILE A 55 3.57 3.12 16.17
CA ILE A 55 2.71 2.77 15.03
C ILE A 55 2.37 1.28 15.04
N LYS A 56 3.34 0.40 15.31
CA LYS A 56 3.08 -1.05 15.42
C LYS A 56 2.05 -1.35 16.52
N GLN A 57 2.08 -0.61 17.63
CA GLN A 57 1.10 -0.76 18.70
C GLN A 57 -0.30 -0.35 18.24
N GLN A 58 -0.44 0.81 17.58
CA GLN A 58 -1.72 1.27 17.04
C GLN A 58 -2.28 0.30 16.00
N LEU A 59 -1.44 -0.24 15.10
CA LEU A 59 -1.88 -1.23 14.13
C LEU A 59 -2.42 -2.49 14.80
N ARG A 60 -1.84 -2.94 15.92
CA ARG A 60 -2.32 -4.11 16.68
C ARG A 60 -3.68 -3.91 17.32
N GLU A 61 -4.08 -2.67 17.56
CA GLU A 61 -5.38 -2.32 18.16
C GLU A 61 -6.53 -2.39 17.14
N LEU A 62 -6.22 -2.40 15.83
CA LEU A 62 -7.23 -2.54 14.79
C LEU A 62 -7.73 -3.99 14.70
N THR A 63 -9.03 -4.17 14.49
CA THR A 63 -9.59 -5.49 14.16
C THR A 63 -9.31 -5.85 12.70
N ALA A 64 -9.60 -7.10 12.33
CA ALA A 64 -9.48 -7.54 10.94
C ALA A 64 -10.50 -6.83 10.03
N GLU A 65 -11.71 -6.59 10.53
CA GLU A 65 -12.76 -5.88 9.81
C GLU A 65 -12.36 -4.42 9.57
N GLN A 66 -11.82 -3.74 10.59
CA GLN A 66 -11.33 -2.36 10.43
C GLN A 66 -10.20 -2.27 9.40
N MET A 67 -9.26 -3.22 9.42
CA MET A 67 -8.20 -3.30 8.40
C MET A 67 -8.75 -3.48 6.99
N ALA A 68 -9.75 -4.36 6.84
CA ALA A 68 -10.39 -4.61 5.55
C ALA A 68 -11.15 -3.37 5.04
N ASP A 69 -11.93 -2.72 5.91
CA ASP A 69 -12.67 -1.51 5.59
C ASP A 69 -11.74 -0.36 5.17
N GLU A 70 -10.67 -0.11 5.92
CA GLU A 70 -9.70 0.93 5.57
C GLU A 70 -8.94 0.57 4.28
N SER A 71 -8.61 -0.70 4.06
CA SER A 71 -7.98 -1.14 2.80
C SER A 71 -8.90 -0.92 1.60
N ALA A 72 -10.20 -1.20 1.74
CA ALA A 72 -11.18 -0.96 0.69
C ALA A 72 -11.30 0.54 0.34
N ARG A 73 -11.33 1.42 1.35
CA ARG A 73 -11.36 2.88 1.15
C ARG A 73 -10.08 3.40 0.50
N ILE A 74 -8.93 2.87 0.89
CA ILE A 74 -7.64 3.22 0.25
C ILE A 74 -7.64 2.77 -1.20
N ALA A 75 -8.14 1.57 -1.50
CA ALA A 75 -8.28 1.10 -2.87
C ALA A 75 -9.20 2.02 -3.70
N ASP A 76 -10.38 2.39 -3.19
CA ASP A 76 -11.28 3.34 -3.86
C ASP A 76 -10.57 4.66 -4.18
N HIS A 77 -9.81 5.18 -3.21
CA HIS A 77 -9.05 6.41 -3.40
C HIS A 77 -8.00 6.26 -4.51
N VAL A 78 -7.18 5.20 -4.47
CA VAL A 78 -6.14 4.93 -5.47
C VAL A 78 -6.74 4.78 -6.87
N LEU A 79 -7.81 4.01 -7.01
CA LEU A 79 -8.50 3.79 -8.29
C LEU A 79 -9.10 5.09 -8.86
N GLY A 80 -9.46 6.04 -7.99
CA GLY A 80 -9.94 7.37 -8.38
C GLY A 80 -8.83 8.36 -8.82
N LEU A 81 -7.56 8.08 -8.52
CA LEU A 81 -6.45 8.99 -8.84
C LEU A 81 -6.20 9.06 -10.34
N ARG A 82 -6.01 10.28 -10.86
CA ARG A 82 -5.56 10.49 -12.24
C ARG A 82 -4.22 9.78 -12.52
N ALA A 83 -3.29 9.84 -11.57
CA ALA A 83 -1.99 9.16 -11.68
C ALA A 83 -2.15 7.64 -11.89
N TYR A 84 -3.13 6.99 -11.24
CA TYR A 84 -3.42 5.58 -11.45
C TYR A 84 -4.09 5.32 -12.81
N ARG A 85 -5.11 6.12 -13.14
CA ARG A 85 -5.87 5.96 -14.38
C ARG A 85 -5.00 6.11 -15.63
N ASP A 86 -4.10 7.09 -15.62
CA ASP A 86 -3.21 7.40 -16.74
C ASP A 86 -1.98 6.46 -16.83
N ALA A 87 -1.62 5.78 -15.74
CA ALA A 87 -0.47 4.87 -15.70
C ALA A 87 -0.68 3.63 -16.58
N LYS A 88 0.35 3.27 -17.35
CA LYS A 88 0.43 2.03 -18.15
C LYS A 88 1.26 0.97 -17.44
N THR A 89 2.22 1.38 -16.62
CA THR A 89 3.07 0.50 -15.81
C THR A 89 2.94 0.87 -14.33
N ILE A 90 2.76 -0.14 -13.47
CA ILE A 90 2.57 0.06 -12.04
C ILE A 90 3.47 -0.88 -11.25
N GLY A 91 4.24 -0.30 -10.32
CA GLY A 91 4.92 -1.03 -9.27
C GLY A 91 4.02 -1.11 -8.06
N ILE A 92 3.75 -2.30 -7.55
CA ILE A 92 2.82 -2.52 -6.45
C ILE A 92 3.35 -3.61 -5.53
N TYR A 93 3.34 -3.38 -4.23
CA TYR A 93 3.73 -4.40 -3.27
C TYR A 93 2.59 -5.40 -3.04
N LEU A 94 2.95 -6.63 -2.71
CA LEU A 94 2.02 -7.66 -2.26
C LEU A 94 1.93 -7.60 -0.74
N HIS A 95 0.72 -7.37 -0.23
CA HIS A 95 0.53 -7.08 1.19
C HIS A 95 0.92 -8.27 2.08
N CYS A 96 1.52 -7.97 3.24
CA CYS A 96 1.75 -8.97 4.27
C CYS A 96 0.76 -8.82 5.43
N ALA A 97 -0.21 -9.72 5.53
CA ALA A 97 -1.21 -9.70 6.60
C ALA A 97 -0.57 -9.79 8.01
N LYS A 98 0.50 -10.59 8.18
CA LYS A 98 1.25 -10.68 9.46
C LYS A 98 1.85 -9.35 9.88
N LEU A 99 2.27 -8.55 8.90
CA LEU A 99 2.83 -7.23 9.11
C LEU A 99 1.77 -6.13 9.21
N ARG A 100 0.48 -6.49 9.04
CA ARG A 100 -0.68 -5.60 9.09
C ARG A 100 -0.57 -4.44 8.09
N GLU A 101 -0.21 -4.80 6.87
CA GLU A 101 -0.14 -3.86 5.74
C GLU A 101 -1.52 -3.67 5.10
N VAL A 102 -1.67 -2.60 4.34
CA VAL A 102 -2.89 -2.35 3.55
C VAL A 102 -2.99 -3.44 2.49
N ASP A 103 -4.18 -4.02 2.32
CA ASP A 103 -4.42 -4.99 1.27
C ASP A 103 -4.50 -4.29 -0.10
N THR A 104 -3.54 -4.58 -0.95
CA THR A 104 -3.40 -4.03 -2.31
C THR A 104 -4.03 -4.91 -3.40
N THR A 105 -4.60 -6.07 -3.05
CA THR A 105 -5.08 -7.08 -4.00
C THR A 105 -6.09 -6.50 -4.99
N ARG A 106 -7.06 -5.73 -4.50
CA ARG A 106 -8.09 -5.10 -5.35
C ARG A 106 -7.49 -4.14 -6.39
N VAL A 107 -6.45 -3.38 -6.03
CA VAL A 107 -5.79 -2.43 -6.94
C VAL A 107 -4.96 -3.18 -7.99
N LEU A 108 -4.29 -4.26 -7.59
CA LEU A 108 -3.53 -5.13 -8.49
C LEU A 108 -4.44 -5.82 -9.51
N GLU A 109 -5.53 -6.45 -9.06
CA GLU A 109 -6.51 -7.12 -9.92
C GLU A 109 -7.14 -6.16 -10.93
N ASP A 110 -7.49 -4.94 -10.50
CA ASP A 110 -8.01 -3.91 -11.40
C ASP A 110 -6.95 -3.48 -12.43
N ALA A 111 -5.70 -3.28 -12.01
CA ALA A 111 -4.62 -2.91 -12.91
C ALA A 111 -4.39 -3.97 -14.00
N MET A 112 -4.33 -5.24 -13.61
CA MET A 112 -4.19 -6.37 -14.54
C MET A 112 -5.38 -6.46 -15.50
N ARG A 113 -6.61 -6.29 -14.99
CA ARG A 113 -7.85 -6.30 -15.81
C ARG A 113 -7.89 -5.15 -16.83
N GLN A 114 -7.35 -3.99 -16.46
CA GLN A 114 -7.19 -2.85 -17.38
C GLN A 114 -6.01 -3.01 -18.35
N GLY A 115 -5.29 -4.14 -18.32
CA GLY A 115 -4.14 -4.38 -19.19
C GLY A 115 -2.91 -3.55 -18.83
N LYS A 116 -2.85 -3.01 -17.60
CA LYS A 116 -1.66 -2.31 -17.11
C LYS A 116 -0.58 -3.33 -16.78
N ARG A 117 0.66 -2.97 -17.05
CA ARG A 117 1.82 -3.82 -16.78
C ARG A 117 2.20 -3.72 -15.30
N CYS A 118 2.03 -4.79 -14.55
CA CYS A 118 2.22 -4.80 -13.10
C CYS A 118 3.60 -5.38 -12.75
N TYR A 119 4.31 -4.72 -11.85
CA TYR A 119 5.59 -5.17 -11.33
C TYR A 119 5.51 -5.27 -9.80
N VAL A 120 6.00 -6.38 -9.25
CA VAL A 120 5.98 -6.64 -7.80
C VAL A 120 7.39 -6.85 -7.26
N PRO A 121 7.68 -6.39 -6.02
CA PRO A 121 9.01 -6.54 -5.43
C PRO A 121 9.31 -8.01 -5.11
N VAL A 122 10.55 -8.41 -5.34
CA VAL A 122 11.13 -9.71 -4.95
C VAL A 122 12.44 -9.44 -4.24
N VAL A 123 12.63 -10.05 -3.07
CA VAL A 123 13.89 -9.92 -2.33
C VAL A 123 14.93 -10.86 -2.93
N GLU A 124 16.06 -10.31 -3.40
CA GLU A 124 17.11 -11.11 -4.04
C GLU A 124 18.04 -11.79 -3.05
N ASP A 125 18.39 -11.10 -1.96
CA ASP A 125 19.44 -11.54 -1.07
C ASP A 125 19.24 -11.09 0.39
N SER A 126 20.13 -11.57 1.25
CA SER A 126 20.18 -11.21 2.67
C SER A 126 20.55 -9.74 2.92
N ASN A 127 21.06 -9.02 1.91
CA ASN A 127 21.34 -7.59 1.99
C ASN A 127 20.09 -6.74 1.72
N SER A 128 18.93 -7.37 1.50
CA SER A 128 17.67 -6.71 1.18
C SER A 128 17.71 -5.97 -0.16
N ASN A 129 18.53 -6.44 -1.10
CA ASN A 129 18.42 -6.02 -2.49
C ASN A 129 17.07 -6.49 -3.04
N MET A 130 16.41 -5.63 -3.82
CA MET A 130 15.08 -5.91 -4.37
C MET A 130 15.08 -5.70 -5.88
N ARG A 131 14.49 -6.66 -6.59
CA ARG A 131 14.05 -6.50 -7.98
C ARG A 131 12.55 -6.27 -8.03
N PHE A 132 12.09 -5.73 -9.15
CA PHE A 132 10.67 -5.62 -9.45
C PHE A 132 10.40 -6.46 -10.70
N LEU A 133 9.74 -7.61 -10.51
CA LEU A 133 9.48 -8.54 -11.60
C LEU A 133 8.06 -8.36 -12.14
N HIS A 134 7.93 -8.51 -13.45
CA HIS A 134 6.65 -8.47 -14.13
C HIS A 134 5.72 -9.59 -13.65
N LEU A 135 4.52 -9.22 -13.21
CA LEU A 135 3.45 -10.12 -12.79
C LEU A 135 2.33 -10.09 -13.83
N ASP A 136 2.22 -11.17 -14.60
CA ASP A 136 1.23 -11.38 -15.65
C ASP A 136 0.03 -12.23 -15.20
N ASP A 137 0.21 -13.05 -14.18
CA ASP A 137 -0.83 -13.90 -13.60
C ASP A 137 -0.63 -14.04 -12.08
N LEU A 138 -1.70 -13.91 -11.29
CA LEU A 138 -1.67 -14.14 -9.84
C LEU A 138 -1.34 -15.59 -9.48
N SER A 139 -1.59 -16.55 -10.38
CA SER A 139 -1.32 -17.98 -10.16
C SER A 139 0.16 -18.31 -10.00
N CYS A 140 1.07 -17.44 -10.47
CA CYS A 140 2.51 -17.63 -10.34
C CYS A 140 3.08 -17.19 -8.99
N LEU A 141 2.25 -16.65 -8.10
CA LEU A 141 2.65 -16.22 -6.77
C LEU A 141 2.80 -17.41 -5.83
N ARG A 142 3.94 -17.46 -5.15
CA ARG A 142 4.25 -18.44 -4.10
C ARG A 142 4.49 -17.74 -2.77
N ARG A 143 4.09 -18.38 -1.67
CA ARG A 143 4.44 -17.89 -0.32
C ARG A 143 5.90 -18.20 -0.04
N VAL A 144 6.64 -17.20 0.41
CA VAL A 144 8.05 -17.33 0.76
C VAL A 144 8.27 -17.11 2.26
N PRO A 145 8.93 -18.04 2.97
CA PRO A 145 9.37 -17.82 4.35
C PRO A 145 10.36 -16.65 4.45
N PRO A 146 10.50 -16.02 5.64
CA PRO A 146 9.78 -16.28 6.89
C PRO A 146 8.47 -15.47 7.04
N PHE A 147 8.21 -14.52 6.13
CA PHE A 147 7.12 -13.55 6.28
C PHE A 147 5.82 -13.97 5.59
N ASP A 148 5.80 -15.12 4.90
CA ASP A 148 4.67 -15.63 4.10
C ASP A 148 4.12 -14.62 3.09
N ILE A 149 5.01 -13.73 2.62
CA ILE A 149 4.74 -12.79 1.54
C ILE A 149 4.64 -13.59 0.25
N LEU A 150 3.74 -13.18 -0.62
CA LEU A 150 3.64 -13.73 -1.95
C LEU A 150 4.72 -13.10 -2.83
N GLU A 151 5.48 -13.91 -3.54
CA GLU A 151 6.42 -13.47 -4.58
C GLU A 151 6.20 -14.28 -5.86
N PRO A 152 6.36 -13.70 -7.05
CA PRO A 152 6.33 -14.46 -8.29
C PRO A 152 7.52 -15.41 -8.38
N THR A 153 7.38 -16.46 -9.18
CA THR A 153 8.53 -17.26 -9.65
C THR A 153 9.47 -16.41 -10.50
N ASP A 154 10.78 -16.70 -10.53
CA ASP A 154 11.74 -15.95 -11.37
C ASP A 154 11.51 -16.14 -12.88
N THR A 155 10.76 -17.17 -13.29
CA THR A 155 10.50 -17.52 -14.69
C THR A 155 9.01 -17.52 -15.01
N TYR A 156 8.70 -17.32 -16.30
CA TYR A 156 7.39 -17.60 -16.89
C TYR A 156 7.18 -19.13 -17.04
N PRO A 157 5.94 -19.60 -17.35
CA PRO A 157 5.67 -21.02 -17.57
C PRO A 157 6.49 -21.67 -18.69
N ASP A 158 6.96 -20.90 -19.67
CA ASP A 158 7.82 -21.36 -20.76
C ASP A 158 9.31 -21.48 -20.38
N GLY A 159 9.66 -21.17 -19.13
CA GLY A 159 11.03 -21.20 -18.60
C GLY A 159 11.85 -19.95 -18.89
N SER A 160 11.33 -18.98 -19.63
CA SER A 160 12.02 -17.71 -19.86
C SER A 160 12.04 -16.84 -18.60
N PRO A 161 13.08 -16.01 -18.38
CA PRO A 161 13.17 -15.17 -17.19
C PRO A 161 12.08 -14.08 -17.20
N ARG A 162 11.49 -13.81 -16.03
CA ARG A 162 10.59 -12.67 -15.87
C ARG A 162 11.33 -11.37 -16.10
N GLN A 163 10.64 -10.42 -16.74
CA GLN A 163 11.23 -9.12 -17.00
C GLN A 163 11.36 -8.33 -15.69
N ASP A 164 12.58 -7.88 -15.41
CA ASP A 164 12.85 -6.85 -14.42
C ASP A 164 12.41 -5.48 -14.93
N VAL A 165 11.80 -4.65 -14.08
CA VAL A 165 11.45 -3.26 -14.39
C VAL A 165 12.63 -2.46 -14.93
N LEU A 166 13.85 -2.69 -14.46
CA LEU A 166 15.07 -2.02 -14.91
C LEU A 166 15.46 -2.41 -16.34
N GLY A 167 15.04 -3.59 -16.80
CA GLY A 167 15.20 -4.06 -18.18
C GLY A 167 14.02 -3.69 -19.09
N SER A 168 13.00 -2.99 -18.58
CA SER A 168 11.85 -2.55 -19.35
C SER A 168 12.21 -1.36 -20.26
N ARG A 169 11.70 -1.38 -21.49
CA ARG A 169 11.76 -0.21 -22.39
C ARG A 169 10.75 0.88 -22.04
N THR A 170 9.77 0.55 -21.20
CA THR A 170 8.74 1.48 -20.71
C THR A 170 9.07 1.86 -19.27
N PRO A 171 9.11 3.17 -18.93
CA PRO A 171 9.36 3.60 -17.55
C PRO A 171 8.25 3.12 -16.62
N LEU A 172 8.53 3.13 -15.31
CA LEU A 172 7.52 2.88 -14.28
C LEU A 172 6.72 4.17 -14.02
N ASP A 173 5.42 4.18 -14.35
CA ASP A 173 4.59 5.39 -14.27
C ASP A 173 4.12 5.67 -12.82
N LEU A 174 3.81 4.62 -12.07
CA LEU A 174 3.32 4.71 -10.69
C LEU A 174 3.95 3.64 -9.81
N LEU A 175 4.38 4.00 -8.61
CA LEU A 175 4.85 3.07 -7.58
C LEU A 175 4.00 3.23 -6.31
N LEU A 176 3.26 2.19 -5.94
CA LEU A 176 2.63 2.10 -4.63
C LEU A 176 3.66 1.64 -3.61
N MET A 177 4.18 2.59 -2.85
CA MET A 177 5.30 2.36 -1.95
C MET A 177 4.81 1.86 -0.58
N PRO A 178 5.26 0.68 -0.10
CA PRO A 178 4.95 0.23 1.25
C PRO A 178 5.74 1.02 2.31
N GLY A 179 5.17 1.16 3.50
CA GLY A 179 5.82 1.81 4.64
C GLY A 179 5.06 1.55 5.94
N LEU A 180 5.76 1.65 7.07
CA LEU A 180 5.10 1.56 8.37
C LEU A 180 4.36 2.85 8.70
N GLY A 181 4.93 3.99 8.33
CA GLY A 181 4.30 5.29 8.50
C GLY A 181 4.79 6.30 7.48
N PHE A 182 3.96 7.30 7.23
CA PHE A 182 4.23 8.43 6.35
C PHE A 182 3.79 9.71 7.07
N ASP A 183 4.49 10.80 6.83
CA ASP A 183 4.03 12.12 7.26
C ASP A 183 3.45 12.95 6.11
N ARG A 184 2.91 14.13 6.45
CA ARG A 184 2.29 15.05 5.47
C ARG A 184 3.29 15.65 4.47
N SER A 185 4.59 15.57 4.75
CA SER A 185 5.64 16.00 3.84
C SER A 185 6.09 14.88 2.89
N GLY A 186 5.47 13.70 2.96
CA GLY A 186 5.83 12.55 2.15
C GLY A 186 7.05 11.78 2.67
N ARG A 187 7.56 12.08 3.87
CA ARG A 187 8.67 11.32 4.46
C ARG A 187 8.15 9.95 4.90
N ARG A 188 8.92 8.91 4.57
CA ARG A 188 8.59 7.52 4.87
C ARG A 188 9.38 6.97 6.05
N LEU A 189 8.69 6.27 6.94
CA LEU A 189 9.27 5.42 7.97
C LEU A 189 9.10 3.95 7.57
N GLY A 190 10.18 3.31 7.12
CA GLY A 190 10.21 1.87 6.86
C GLY A 190 10.31 1.03 8.13
N ARG A 191 10.21 -0.30 7.99
CA ARG A 191 10.25 -1.27 9.11
C ARG A 191 11.63 -1.44 9.76
N GLY A 192 12.70 -0.95 9.12
CA GLY A 192 14.07 -0.98 9.65
C GLY A 192 15.00 -2.03 9.04
N GLY A 193 14.50 -2.87 8.12
CA GLY A 193 15.33 -3.80 7.33
C GLY A 193 15.91 -3.20 6.05
N GLY A 194 15.57 -1.95 5.72
CA GLY A 194 16.09 -1.31 4.51
C GLY A 194 17.57 -1.01 4.65
N GLY A 195 18.38 -1.63 3.79
CA GLY A 195 19.54 -0.95 3.23
C GLY A 195 19.13 0.44 2.75
N ALA A 196 20.03 1.41 2.90
CA ALA A 196 19.77 2.82 2.66
C ALA A 196 19.05 3.08 1.33
N VAL A 197 17.85 3.66 1.40
CA VAL A 197 17.22 4.44 0.33
C VAL A 197 16.44 5.59 0.96
#